data_AF-A0A0G0BPY5-F1
#
_entry.id   AF-A0A0G0BPY5-F1
#
_cell.length_a   1.000
_cell.length_b   1.000
_cell.length_c   1.000
_cell.angle_alpha   90.00
_cell.angle_beta   90.00
_cell.angle_gamma   90.00
#
_symmetry.space_group_name_H-M   'P 1'
#
loop_
_entity.id
_entity.type
_entity.pdbx_description
1 polymer ?
#
loop_
_entity_poly.entity_id
_entity_poly.type
_entity_poly.pdbx_seq_one_letter_code
_entity_poly.pdbx_strand_id
1 'polypeptide(L)'
;MSITKEQFINGLNKALEWEYASAIQYVQHSAVITGAEYDSITKELIIHSNEEMAHAVNLSVLICDLGGTPTVEAEKRETSENSKTMLEQDLKGEEIAITLYKKLIKQAEELQEYGARRMLEDILIQEEEHRRDILNSLGR
;
A
#
# COMPACT_ATOMS: atom_id res chain seq x y z
N MET A 1 20.41 10.23 14.98
CA MET A 1 19.44 10.41 16.08
C MET A 1 18.50 9.21 16.04
N SER A 2 18.14 8.64 17.18
CA SER A 2 17.16 7.55 17.27
C SER A 2 15.78 8.06 16.85
N ILE A 3 15.00 7.22 16.16
CA ILE A 3 13.61 7.53 15.81
C ILE A 3 12.76 7.75 17.08
N THR A 4 11.82 8.69 17.05
CA THR A 4 10.83 8.85 18.13
C THR A 4 9.52 8.12 17.82
N LYS A 5 8.75 7.79 18.86
CA LYS A 5 7.41 7.21 18.71
C LYS A 5 6.48 8.11 17.87
N GLU A 6 6.56 9.42 18.05
CA GLU A 6 5.80 10.39 17.25
C GLU A 6 6.18 10.34 15.77
N GLN A 7 7.47 10.27 15.45
CA GLN A 7 7.94 10.12 14.07
C GLN A 7 7.49 8.80 13.44
N PHE A 8 7.43 7.72 14.24
CA PHE A 8 6.90 6.43 13.79
C PHE A 8 5.40 6.50 13.50
N ILE A 9 4.60 7.10 14.40
CA ILE A 9 3.15 7.34 14.20
C ILE A 9 2.89 8.18 12.95
N ASN A 10 3.70 9.21 12.70
CA ASN A 10 3.60 10.01 11.48
C ASN A 10 3.92 9.19 10.22
N GLY A 11 4.88 8.26 10.31
CA GLY A 11 5.17 7.32 9.25
C GLY A 11 4.04 6.32 8.99
N LEU A 12 3.40 5.80 10.04
CA LEU A 12 2.24 4.91 9.94
C LEU A 12 1.04 5.62 9.31
N ASN A 13 0.77 6.87 9.72
CA ASN A 13 -0.26 7.68 9.06
C ASN A 13 0.07 7.91 7.59
N LYS A 14 1.35 8.09 7.26
CA LYS A 14 1.75 8.22 5.86
C LYS A 14 1.45 6.95 5.06
N ALA A 15 1.69 5.76 5.64
CA ALA A 15 1.34 4.50 5.01
C ALA A 15 -0.18 4.41 4.82
N LEU A 16 -0.96 4.76 5.86
CA LEU A 16 -2.42 4.77 5.80
C LEU A 16 -2.98 5.65 4.68
N GLU A 17 -2.40 6.84 4.44
CA GLU A 17 -2.78 7.68 3.29
C GLU A 17 -2.54 7.00 1.94
N TRP A 18 -1.47 6.19 1.84
CA TRP A 18 -1.13 5.41 0.65
C TRP A 18 -2.07 4.21 0.47
N GLU A 19 -2.40 3.48 1.53
CA GLU A 19 -3.39 2.37 1.48
C GLU A 19 -4.73 2.84 0.93
N TYR A 20 -5.26 3.96 1.45
CA TYR A 20 -6.51 4.52 0.95
C TYR A 20 -6.41 4.94 -0.51
N ALA A 21 -5.28 5.52 -0.88
CA ALA A 21 -5.00 5.89 -2.25
C ALA A 21 -5.01 4.65 -3.17
N SER A 22 -4.19 3.65 -2.89
CA SER A 22 -4.07 2.42 -3.67
C SER A 22 -5.42 1.73 -3.81
N ALA A 23 -6.18 1.59 -2.71
CA ALA A 23 -7.53 1.02 -2.75
C ALA A 23 -8.44 1.76 -3.76
N ILE A 24 -8.45 3.09 -3.74
CA ILE A 24 -9.25 3.92 -4.65
C ILE A 24 -8.77 3.76 -6.10
N GLN A 25 -7.46 3.78 -6.33
CA GLN A 25 -6.89 3.69 -7.67
C GLN A 25 -7.14 2.33 -8.31
N TYR A 26 -7.00 1.25 -7.55
CA TYR A 26 -7.30 -0.10 -8.00
C TYR A 26 -8.76 -0.31 -8.40
N VAL A 27 -9.72 0.22 -7.62
CA VAL A 27 -11.13 0.22 -8.02
C VAL A 27 -11.33 0.94 -9.35
N GLN A 28 -10.69 2.10 -9.51
CA GLN A 28 -10.85 2.88 -10.74
C GLN A 28 -10.22 2.17 -11.94
N HIS A 29 -8.96 1.73 -11.84
CA HIS A 29 -8.22 1.06 -12.90
C HIS A 29 -8.86 -0.27 -13.30
N SER A 30 -9.26 -1.10 -12.34
CA SER A 30 -9.95 -2.37 -12.64
C SER A 30 -11.23 -2.19 -13.46
N ALA A 31 -11.92 -1.05 -13.30
CA ALA A 31 -13.15 -0.75 -14.04
C ALA A 31 -12.92 -0.20 -15.46
N VAL A 32 -11.77 0.45 -15.70
CA VAL A 32 -11.52 1.16 -16.98
C VAL A 32 -10.40 0.56 -17.83
N ILE A 33 -9.57 -0.32 -17.29
CA ILE A 33 -8.58 -1.07 -18.08
C ILE A 33 -9.32 -1.95 -19.09
N THR A 34 -8.85 -1.95 -20.33
CA THR A 34 -9.42 -2.72 -21.44
C THR A 34 -8.33 -3.45 -22.21
N GLY A 35 -8.67 -4.59 -22.81
CA GLY A 35 -7.73 -5.46 -23.50
C GLY A 35 -7.82 -6.88 -22.95
N ALA A 36 -7.85 -7.88 -23.84
CA ALA A 36 -7.97 -9.28 -23.42
C ALA A 36 -6.74 -9.76 -22.64
N GLU A 37 -5.58 -9.15 -22.92
CA GLU A 37 -4.33 -9.38 -22.20
C GLU A 37 -4.36 -8.93 -20.74
N TYR A 38 -5.29 -8.04 -20.36
CA TYR A 38 -5.39 -7.50 -19.00
C TYR A 38 -6.54 -8.10 -18.17
N ASP A 39 -7.33 -9.03 -18.72
CA ASP A 39 -8.51 -9.59 -18.03
C ASP A 39 -8.16 -10.29 -16.71
N SER A 40 -6.95 -10.87 -16.60
CA SER A 40 -6.49 -11.47 -15.34
C SER A 40 -6.15 -10.40 -14.32
N ILE A 41 -5.35 -9.39 -14.70
CA ILE A 41 -4.88 -8.38 -13.75
C ILE A 41 -6.02 -7.50 -13.25
N THR A 42 -7.02 -7.18 -14.08
CA THR A 42 -8.16 -6.37 -13.60
C THR A 42 -8.97 -7.04 -12.49
N LYS A 43 -9.03 -8.39 -12.49
CA LYS A 43 -9.64 -9.16 -11.39
C LYS A 43 -8.76 -9.13 -10.13
N GLU A 44 -7.45 -9.28 -10.31
CA GLU A 44 -6.49 -9.17 -9.20
C GLU A 44 -6.48 -7.77 -8.59
N LEU A 45 -6.61 -6.68 -9.36
CA LEU A 45 -6.70 -5.32 -8.81
C LEU A 45 -7.89 -5.15 -7.85
N ILE A 46 -9.01 -5.85 -8.07
CA ILE A 46 -10.13 -5.85 -7.11
C ILE A 46 -9.74 -6.56 -5.81
N ILE A 47 -8.96 -7.64 -5.90
CA ILE A 47 -8.45 -8.34 -4.72
C ILE A 47 -7.48 -7.43 -3.97
N HIS A 48 -6.49 -6.86 -4.66
CA HIS A 48 -5.53 -5.91 -4.09
C HIS A 48 -6.25 -4.76 -3.39
N SER A 49 -7.25 -4.13 -4.02
CA SER A 49 -8.06 -3.07 -3.40
C SER A 49 -8.69 -3.46 -2.05
N ASN A 50 -9.17 -4.70 -1.91
CA ASN A 50 -9.72 -5.18 -0.64
C ASN A 50 -8.62 -5.44 0.39
N GLU A 51 -7.44 -5.87 -0.05
CA GLU A 51 -6.27 -6.07 0.80
C GLU A 51 -5.72 -4.74 1.31
N GLU A 52 -5.59 -3.71 0.47
CA GLU A 52 -5.23 -2.33 0.87
C GLU A 52 -6.18 -1.81 1.96
N MET A 53 -7.48 -2.07 1.84
CA MET A 53 -8.45 -1.65 2.87
C MET A 53 -8.29 -2.45 4.16
N ALA A 54 -7.90 -3.73 4.09
CA ALA A 54 -7.57 -4.53 5.26
C ALA A 54 -6.29 -4.03 5.94
N HIS A 55 -5.28 -3.63 5.16
CA HIS A 55 -4.06 -2.99 5.67
C HIS A 55 -4.39 -1.67 6.36
N ALA A 56 -5.24 -0.84 5.74
CA ALA A 56 -5.69 0.42 6.32
C ALA A 56 -6.38 0.23 7.68
N VAL A 57 -7.19 -0.82 7.84
CA VAL A 57 -7.78 -1.19 9.14
C VAL A 57 -6.69 -1.56 10.15
N ASN A 58 -5.74 -2.41 9.77
CA ASN A 58 -4.64 -2.82 10.65
C ASN A 58 -3.78 -1.64 11.10
N LEU A 59 -3.39 -0.76 10.17
CA LEU A 59 -2.65 0.47 10.46
C LEU A 59 -3.45 1.40 11.37
N SER A 60 -4.75 1.56 11.14
CA SER A 60 -5.59 2.43 11.97
C SER A 60 -5.65 1.98 13.42
N VAL A 61 -5.80 0.67 13.65
CA VAL A 61 -5.74 0.07 15.00
C VAL A 61 -4.36 0.29 15.62
N LEU A 62 -3.29 -0.01 14.88
CA LEU A 62 -1.92 0.17 15.37
C LEU A 62 -1.62 1.62 15.74
N ILE A 63 -2.02 2.59 14.92
CA ILE A 63 -1.85 4.02 15.19
C ILE A 63 -2.58 4.40 16.49
N CYS A 64 -3.82 3.93 16.66
CA CYS A 64 -4.61 4.20 17.86
C CYS A 64 -3.98 3.60 19.12
N ASP A 65 -3.52 2.34 19.06
CA ASP A 65 -2.86 1.65 20.17
C ASP A 65 -1.55 2.33 20.59
N LEU A 66 -0.84 2.92 19.63
CA LEU A 66 0.35 3.74 19.90
C LEU A 66 -0.02 5.13 20.45
N GLY A 67 -1.29 5.49 20.57
CA GLY A 67 -1.76 6.77 21.10
C GLY A 67 -1.82 7.89 20.05
N GLY A 68 -1.76 7.56 18.76
CA GLY A 68 -2.01 8.47 17.65
C GLY A 68 -3.49 8.54 17.27
N THR A 69 -3.81 9.43 16.33
CA THR A 69 -5.12 9.46 15.65
C THR A 69 -4.90 9.06 14.19
N PRO A 70 -5.59 8.02 13.69
CA PRO A 70 -5.46 7.62 12.29
C PRO A 70 -6.05 8.71 11.38
N THR A 71 -5.32 9.02 10.32
CA THR A 71 -5.76 9.95 9.28
C THR A 71 -6.93 9.38 8.48
N VAL A 72 -7.68 10.30 7.88
CA VAL A 72 -8.76 10.00 6.91
C VAL A 72 -8.42 10.54 5.52
N GLU A 73 -7.25 11.16 5.37
CA GLU A 73 -6.77 11.71 4.10
C GLU A 73 -6.20 10.59 3.24
N ALA A 74 -6.33 10.73 1.92
CA ALA A 74 -5.75 9.82 0.94
C ALA A 74 -4.74 10.56 0.06
N GLU A 75 -3.67 9.86 -0.33
CA GLU A 75 -2.69 10.42 -1.26
C GLU A 75 -3.27 10.66 -2.66
N LYS A 76 -2.71 11.64 -3.38
CA LYS A 76 -3.27 12.06 -4.68
C LYS A 76 -3.16 10.98 -5.75
N ARG A 77 -4.29 10.56 -6.33
CA ARG A 77 -4.34 9.50 -7.35
C ARG A 77 -4.12 9.92 -8.78
N GLU A 78 -3.51 9.01 -9.53
CA GLU A 78 -3.25 9.14 -10.95
C GLU A 78 -4.26 8.31 -11.74
N THR A 79 -4.54 8.72 -12.96
CA THR A 79 -5.37 7.98 -13.92
C THR A 79 -4.80 8.19 -15.32
N SER A 80 -5.29 7.44 -16.31
CA SER A 80 -4.89 7.56 -17.72
C SER A 80 -6.05 7.16 -18.64
N GLU A 81 -5.88 7.29 -19.96
CA GLU A 81 -6.71 6.61 -20.96
C GLU A 81 -6.02 5.34 -21.50
N ASN A 82 -4.75 5.13 -21.17
CA ASN A 82 -3.96 4.00 -21.61
C ASN A 82 -3.82 2.95 -20.49
N SER A 83 -4.28 1.72 -20.75
CA SER A 83 -4.28 0.63 -19.76
C SER A 83 -2.88 0.23 -19.28
N LYS A 84 -1.87 0.25 -20.15
CA LYS A 84 -0.49 0.00 -19.73
C LYS A 84 0.02 1.09 -18.80
N THR A 85 -0.29 2.35 -19.07
CA THR A 85 0.07 3.47 -18.19
C THR A 85 -0.55 3.33 -16.81
N MET A 86 -1.81 2.90 -16.71
CA MET A 86 -2.46 2.64 -15.41
C MET A 86 -1.70 1.60 -14.59
N LEU A 87 -1.33 0.47 -15.21
CA LEU A 87 -0.54 -0.56 -14.53
C LEU A 87 0.86 -0.08 -14.11
N GLU A 88 1.50 0.81 -14.88
CA GLU A 88 2.76 1.43 -14.47
C GLU A 88 2.56 2.43 -13.31
N GLN A 89 1.40 3.08 -13.22
CA GLN A 89 1.02 3.95 -12.09
C GLN A 89 0.77 3.15 -10.82
N ASP A 90 0.12 2.00 -10.95
CA ASP A 90 -0.08 1.03 -9.86
C ASP A 90 1.26 0.49 -9.38
N LEU A 91 2.11 0.02 -10.30
CA LEU A 91 3.45 -0.48 -9.98
C LEU A 91 4.28 0.55 -9.20
N LYS A 92 4.20 1.83 -9.59
CA LYS A 92 4.88 2.91 -8.88
C LYS A 92 4.32 3.11 -7.46
N GLY A 93 3.01 2.92 -7.27
CA GLY A 93 2.38 2.91 -5.95
C GLY A 93 2.99 1.83 -5.05
N GLU A 94 3.03 0.60 -5.54
CA GLU A 94 3.62 -0.55 -4.84
C GLU A 94 5.09 -0.33 -4.48
N GLU A 95 5.91 0.21 -5.39
CA GLU A 95 7.31 0.50 -5.11
C GLU A 95 7.50 1.55 -4.00
N ILE A 96 6.59 2.52 -3.91
CA ILE A 96 6.57 3.53 -2.84
C ILE A 96 6.14 2.88 -1.52
N ALA A 97 5.06 2.11 -1.50
CA ALA A 97 4.54 1.44 -0.32
C ALA A 97 5.58 0.47 0.27
N ILE A 98 6.19 -0.37 -0.56
CA ILE A 98 7.28 -1.29 -0.17
C ILE A 98 8.47 -0.55 0.45
N THR A 99 8.85 0.60 -0.11
CA THR A 99 9.92 1.43 0.45
C THR A 99 9.53 1.98 1.82
N LEU A 100 8.28 2.40 1.97
CA LEU A 100 7.74 2.92 3.22
C LEU A 100 7.66 1.82 4.30
N TYR A 101 7.14 0.65 3.97
CA TYR A 101 7.06 -0.49 4.89
C TYR A 101 8.42 -0.97 5.36
N LYS A 102 9.42 -1.08 4.46
CA LYS A 102 10.80 -1.41 4.85
C LYS A 102 11.38 -0.42 5.85
N LYS A 103 11.08 0.88 5.68
CA LYS A 103 11.47 1.92 6.63
C LYS A 103 10.73 1.77 7.97
N LEU A 104 9.41 1.53 7.95
CA LEU A 104 8.59 1.39 9.15
C LEU A 104 8.97 0.15 9.96
N ILE A 105 9.26 -0.98 9.32
CA ILE A 105 9.76 -2.21 9.96
C ILE A 105 11.06 -1.93 10.73
N LYS A 106 12.00 -1.20 10.11
CA LYS A 106 13.24 -0.79 10.77
C LYS A 106 12.97 0.12 11.97
N GLN A 107 12.05 1.06 11.84
CA GLN A 107 11.68 1.97 12.94
C GLN A 107 11.00 1.23 14.09
N ALA A 108 10.12 0.28 13.80
CA ALA A 108 9.48 -0.57 14.79
C ALA A 108 10.52 -1.40 15.57
N GLU A 109 11.52 -1.96 14.88
CA GLU A 109 12.63 -2.67 15.51
C GLU A 109 13.46 -1.76 16.42
N GLU A 110 13.81 -0.56 15.96
CA GLU A 110 14.55 0.44 16.77
C GLU A 110 13.78 0.87 18.04
N LEU A 111 12.45 0.90 17.98
CA LEU A 111 11.57 1.20 19.10
C LEU A 111 11.20 -0.01 19.96
N GLN A 112 11.65 -1.21 19.57
CA GLN A 112 11.29 -2.49 20.19
C GLN A 112 9.78 -2.80 20.16
N GLU A 113 9.05 -2.22 19.20
CA GLU A 113 7.62 -2.44 18.95
C GLU A 113 7.42 -3.72 18.13
N TYR A 114 7.75 -4.88 18.70
CA TYR A 114 7.83 -6.15 17.96
C TYR A 114 6.50 -6.61 17.35
N GLY A 115 5.37 -6.31 18.01
CA GLY A 115 4.04 -6.58 17.46
C GLY A 115 3.76 -5.75 16.20
N ALA A 116 4.09 -4.46 16.26
CA ALA A 116 4.00 -3.57 15.10
C ALA A 116 4.92 -4.03 13.98
N ARG A 117 6.17 -4.40 14.29
CA ARG A 117 7.12 -4.93 13.30
C ARG A 117 6.53 -6.13 12.55
N ARG A 118 5.97 -7.11 13.28
CA ARG A 118 5.42 -8.31 12.66
C ARG A 118 4.24 -7.99 11.74
N MET A 119 3.31 -7.14 12.19
CA MET A 119 2.18 -6.70 11.37
C MET A 119 2.64 -6.02 10.07
N LEU A 120 3.64 -5.14 10.16
CA LEU A 120 4.18 -4.43 8.99
C LEU A 120 4.91 -5.38 8.02
N GLU A 121 5.55 -6.44 8.51
CA GLU A 121 6.12 -7.49 7.68
C GLU A 121 5.05 -8.29 6.93
N ASP A 122 3.94 -8.60 7.59
CA ASP A 122 2.83 -9.32 6.96
C ASP A 122 2.18 -8.48 5.84
N ILE A 123 2.04 -7.16 6.03
CA ILE A 123 1.58 -6.25 4.97
C ILE A 123 2.61 -6.18 3.84
N LEU A 124 3.90 -5.97 4.14
CA LEU A 124 4.96 -5.92 3.14
C LEU A 124 5.01 -7.16 2.22
N ILE A 125 4.67 -8.34 2.74
CA ILE A 125 4.61 -9.56 1.93
C ILE A 125 3.53 -9.45 0.84
N GLN A 126 2.37 -8.88 1.17
CA GLN A 126 1.27 -8.69 0.22
C GLN A 126 1.61 -7.62 -0.83
N GLU A 127 2.20 -6.49 -0.42
CA GLU A 127 2.70 -5.45 -1.34
C GLU A 127 3.73 -6.03 -2.34
N GLU A 128 4.64 -6.89 -1.87
CA GLU A 128 5.62 -7.54 -2.73
C GLU A 128 5.01 -8.59 -3.68
N GLU A 129 3.82 -9.10 -3.36
CA GLU A 129 2.97 -9.94 -4.23
C GLU A 129 2.23 -9.08 -5.25
N HIS A 130 1.55 -8.01 -4.84
CA HIS A 130 0.86 -7.07 -5.73
C HIS A 130 1.78 -6.53 -6.82
N ARG A 131 2.96 -6.05 -6.41
CA ARG A 131 4.03 -5.62 -7.33
C ARG A 131 4.36 -6.68 -8.38
N ARG A 132 4.42 -7.95 -7.97
CA ARG A 132 4.80 -9.07 -8.85
C ARG A 132 3.72 -9.37 -9.87
N ASP A 133 2.46 -9.34 -9.46
CA ASP A 133 1.32 -9.55 -10.36
C ASP A 133 1.24 -8.46 -11.43
N ILE A 134 1.51 -7.21 -11.04
CA ILE A 134 1.57 -6.08 -11.96
C ILE A 134 2.77 -6.22 -12.92
N LEU A 135 3.96 -6.57 -12.42
CA LEU A 135 5.14 -6.80 -13.26
C LEU A 135 4.91 -7.91 -14.30
N ASN A 136 4.32 -9.02 -13.87
CA ASN A 136 3.95 -10.13 -14.76
C ASN A 136 3.02 -9.65 -15.89
N SER A 137 2.03 -8.82 -15.54
CA SER A 137 1.06 -8.25 -16.50
C SER A 137 1.67 -7.23 -17.45
N LEU A 138 2.75 -6.58 -17.03
CA LEU A 138 3.58 -5.69 -17.86
C LEU A 138 4.64 -6.45 -18.68
N GLY A 139 4.80 -7.76 -18.46
CA GLY A 139 5.79 -8.61 -19.12
C GLY A 139 7.21 -8.38 -18.63
N ARG A 140 7.40 -8.08 -17.34
CA ARG A 140 8.69 -7.74 -16.71
C ARG A 140 9.10 -8.73 -15.64
#